data_AF-A0A841R2Y8-F1
#
_entry.id   AF-A0A841R2Y8-F1
#
_cell.length_a   1.000
_cell.length_b   1.000
_cell.length_c   1.000
_cell.angle_alpha   90.00
_cell.angle_beta   90.00
_cell.angle_gamma   90.00
#
_symmetry.space_group_name_H-M   'P 1'
#
loop_
_entity.id
_entity.type
_entity.pdbx_description
1 polymer ?
#
loop_
_entity_poly.entity_id
_entity_poly.type
_entity_poly.pdbx_seq_one_letter_code
_entity_poly.pdbx_strand_id
1 'polypeptide(L)'
;MKKIIVLFSIAILVFTGCNKPIPTATTEAKPAAAAVSDGSEDLVIDFQVSLDGKDSMNRFNWKGNIRYMAAEDSYDAASGASLAGSTHLFMSYLYDVEAKNTMSTGLRGLFLFGVTGASQVENDNLHAIKNSDGSISILYVHRGTAYRFTTDSKGILSLPDAKMESRKIGTPQELEAEFTSDGTAMGVDFEKVFSSNVVAENYNPEAMYFWDGDLKVTLENGLLGMTGVLTAVRQ
;
A
#
# COMPACT_ATOMS: atom_id res chain seq x y z
N MET A 1 -4.28 57.90 78.48
CA MET A 1 -3.98 57.89 77.03
C MET A 1 -5.00 56.93 76.39
N LYS A 2 -5.96 57.43 75.58
CA LYS A 2 -5.98 57.29 74.10
C LYS A 2 -5.92 55.81 73.66
N LYS A 3 -6.86 55.20 72.94
CA LYS A 3 -7.96 55.66 72.07
C LYS A 3 -8.99 54.52 71.87
N ILE A 4 -10.24 54.95 71.69
CA ILE A 4 -11.38 54.20 71.14
C ILE A 4 -11.06 53.77 69.70
N ILE A 5 -11.33 52.51 69.35
CA ILE A 5 -11.36 52.03 67.96
C ILE A 5 -12.83 51.82 67.58
N VAL A 6 -13.26 52.60 66.60
CA VAL A 6 -14.60 52.59 65.99
C VAL A 6 -14.63 51.53 64.89
N LEU A 7 -15.64 50.66 64.91
CA LEU A 7 -16.00 49.77 63.80
C LEU A 7 -16.47 50.60 62.61
N PHE A 8 -15.87 50.39 61.44
CA PHE A 8 -16.41 50.85 60.16
C PHE A 8 -16.77 49.62 59.32
N SER A 9 -18.08 49.39 59.16
CA SER A 9 -18.65 48.46 58.19
C SER A 9 -18.51 49.05 56.79
N ILE A 10 -17.68 48.44 55.95
CA ILE A 10 -17.59 48.76 54.53
C ILE A 10 -18.53 47.83 53.77
N ALA A 11 -19.59 48.40 53.23
CA ALA A 11 -20.43 47.78 52.22
C ALA A 11 -19.65 47.68 50.90
N ILE A 12 -19.46 46.47 50.38
CA ILE A 12 -18.91 46.25 49.03
C ILE A 12 -20.09 46.19 48.06
N LEU A 13 -20.18 47.19 47.19
CA LEU A 13 -21.04 47.24 46.01
C LEU A 13 -20.60 46.15 45.01
N VAL A 14 -21.50 45.24 44.66
CA VAL A 14 -21.31 44.29 43.56
C VAL A 14 -21.64 45.00 42.25
N PHE A 15 -20.62 45.33 41.44
CA PHE A 15 -20.80 45.71 40.05
C PHE A 15 -20.88 44.44 39.19
N THR A 16 -22.08 44.04 38.79
CA THR A 16 -22.30 43.10 37.69
C THR A 16 -21.94 43.76 36.36
N GLY A 17 -20.67 43.62 35.95
CA GLY A 17 -20.22 43.93 34.60
C GLY A 17 -20.39 42.73 33.68
N CYS A 18 -21.17 42.88 32.61
CA CYS A 18 -21.25 41.92 31.50
C CYS A 18 -19.88 41.88 30.78
N ASN A 19 -19.01 40.94 31.15
CA ASN A 19 -17.82 40.66 30.34
C ASN A 19 -18.22 39.79 29.15
N LYS A 20 -18.16 40.41 27.96
CA LYS A 20 -18.19 39.76 26.66
C LYS A 20 -17.09 38.67 26.63
N PRO A 21 -17.38 37.42 26.20
CA PRO A 21 -16.36 36.40 26.12
C PRO A 21 -15.26 36.86 25.15
N ILE A 22 -14.02 36.80 25.62
CA ILE A 22 -12.83 36.99 24.80
C ILE A 22 -12.81 35.82 23.81
N PRO A 23 -12.79 36.06 22.48
CA PRO A 23 -12.66 34.99 21.53
C PRO A 23 -11.28 34.37 21.74
N THR A 24 -11.25 33.12 22.17
CA THR A 24 -10.06 32.28 22.15
C THR A 24 -9.59 32.24 20.70
N ALA A 25 -8.46 32.89 20.41
CA ALA A 25 -7.81 32.73 19.14
C ALA A 25 -7.39 31.26 19.04
N THR A 26 -8.13 30.48 18.25
CA THR A 26 -7.66 29.20 17.75
C THR A 26 -6.42 29.50 16.94
N THR A 27 -5.22 29.30 17.52
CA THR A 27 -4.01 29.15 16.71
C THR A 27 -4.26 27.96 15.81
N GLU A 28 -4.69 28.22 14.57
CA GLU A 28 -4.63 27.24 13.51
C GLU A 28 -3.18 26.76 13.46
N ALA A 29 -2.98 25.49 13.83
CA ALA A 29 -1.68 24.88 13.74
C ALA A 29 -1.22 24.99 12.29
N LYS A 30 -0.09 25.67 12.06
CA LYS A 30 0.57 25.67 10.76
C LYS A 30 0.67 24.20 10.32
N PRO A 31 0.14 23.82 9.14
CA PRO A 31 0.22 22.44 8.69
C PRO A 31 1.68 22.01 8.78
N ALA A 32 1.93 20.89 9.47
CA ALA A 32 3.23 20.28 9.50
C ALA A 32 3.66 20.07 8.04
N ALA A 33 4.91 20.40 7.72
CA ALA A 33 5.44 20.05 6.41
C ALA A 33 5.30 18.54 6.24
N ALA A 34 4.84 18.10 5.06
CA ALA A 34 4.78 16.68 4.74
C ALA A 34 6.16 16.07 5.01
N ALA A 35 6.20 14.94 5.73
CA ALA A 35 7.47 14.25 5.87
C ALA A 35 7.93 13.80 4.48
N VAL A 36 9.24 13.82 4.30
CA VAL A 36 9.90 13.44 3.04
C VAL A 36 10.78 12.25 3.34
N SER A 37 10.94 11.35 2.37
CA SER A 37 11.93 10.27 2.44
C SER A 37 13.30 10.80 2.88
N ASP A 38 13.89 10.14 3.89
CA ASP A 38 15.25 10.40 4.36
C ASP A 38 16.30 9.53 3.64
N GLY A 39 15.86 8.71 2.68
CA GLY A 39 16.71 7.80 1.91
C GLY A 39 17.18 6.57 2.68
N SER A 40 16.54 6.23 3.80
CA SER A 40 16.80 4.99 4.52
C SER A 40 16.40 3.75 3.71
N GLU A 41 17.08 2.63 3.96
CA GLU A 41 16.72 1.33 3.37
C GLU A 41 15.81 0.53 4.31
N ASP A 42 14.67 1.13 4.69
CA ASP A 42 13.76 0.56 5.68
C ASP A 42 13.10 -0.75 5.23
N LEU A 43 12.93 -0.92 3.91
CA LEU A 43 12.45 -2.16 3.32
C LEU A 43 13.09 -2.40 1.94
N VAL A 44 13.73 -3.55 1.78
CA VAL A 44 14.33 -4.04 0.53
C VAL A 44 13.48 -5.18 0.01
N ILE A 45 13.15 -5.13 -1.28
CA ILE A 45 12.34 -6.14 -1.99
C ILE A 45 13.17 -6.79 -3.10
N ASP A 46 13.10 -8.12 -3.18
CA ASP A 46 13.53 -8.91 -4.35
C ASP A 46 12.48 -9.97 -4.66
N PHE A 47 11.69 -9.69 -5.68
CA PHE A 47 10.58 -10.50 -6.14
C PHE A 47 10.85 -11.04 -7.54
N GLN A 48 10.46 -12.29 -7.79
CA GLN A 48 10.39 -12.84 -9.13
C GLN A 48 9.28 -13.88 -9.24
N VAL A 49 8.58 -13.87 -10.37
CA VAL A 49 7.61 -14.90 -10.74
C VAL A 49 7.76 -15.27 -12.22
N SER A 50 7.63 -16.55 -12.52
CA SER A 50 7.50 -17.08 -13.87
C SER A 50 6.06 -17.04 -14.34
N LEU A 51 5.85 -16.38 -15.48
CA LEU A 51 4.56 -16.30 -16.16
C LEU A 51 4.30 -17.52 -17.07
N ASP A 52 5.35 -18.30 -17.35
CA ASP A 52 5.29 -19.49 -18.23
C ASP A 52 5.12 -20.80 -17.44
N GLY A 53 4.76 -20.71 -16.15
CA GLY A 53 4.50 -21.86 -15.28
C GLY A 53 5.73 -22.60 -14.75
N LYS A 54 6.93 -22.02 -14.89
CA LYS A 54 8.18 -22.57 -14.31
C LYS A 54 8.47 -21.96 -12.95
N ASP A 55 7.97 -22.56 -11.89
CA ASP A 55 8.04 -22.03 -10.51
C ASP A 55 9.42 -22.13 -9.84
N SER A 56 10.36 -22.91 -10.37
CA SER A 56 11.69 -23.11 -9.76
C SER A 56 12.52 -21.82 -9.60
N MET A 57 12.13 -20.76 -10.30
CA MET A 57 12.77 -19.44 -10.26
C MET A 57 11.93 -18.41 -9.50
N ASN A 58 10.76 -18.79 -8.97
CA ASN A 58 9.90 -17.90 -8.20
C ASN A 58 10.52 -17.65 -6.83
N ARG A 59 10.52 -16.38 -6.41
CA ARG A 59 10.97 -15.98 -5.08
C ARG A 59 10.26 -14.73 -4.59
N PHE A 60 10.16 -14.61 -3.28
CA PHE A 60 9.81 -13.37 -2.61
C PHE A 60 10.74 -13.15 -1.42
N ASN A 61 11.86 -12.50 -1.70
CA ASN A 61 12.85 -12.13 -0.72
C ASN A 61 12.59 -10.70 -0.25
N TRP A 62 12.83 -10.45 1.04
CA TRP A 62 12.74 -9.11 1.59
C TRP A 62 13.59 -8.96 2.84
N LYS A 63 13.98 -7.73 3.13
CA LYS A 63 14.68 -7.34 4.36
C LYS A 63 14.12 -6.03 4.83
N GLY A 64 13.74 -5.91 6.10
CA GLY A 64 13.23 -4.66 6.63
C GLY A 64 13.73 -4.33 8.02
N ASN A 65 13.52 -3.07 8.39
CA ASN A 65 14.00 -2.46 9.62
C ASN A 65 13.22 -2.90 10.87
N ILE A 66 11.97 -3.37 10.72
CA ILE A 66 11.14 -3.84 11.83
C ILE A 66 11.80 -5.09 12.40
N ARG A 67 12.44 -4.91 13.58
CA ARG A 67 13.19 -5.95 14.28
C ARG A 67 14.29 -6.60 13.42
N TYR A 68 14.81 -5.90 12.41
CA TYR A 68 15.83 -6.39 11.48
C TYR A 68 15.45 -7.71 10.79
N MET A 69 14.16 -7.90 10.50
CA MET A 69 13.68 -9.11 9.85
C MET A 69 14.18 -9.20 8.41
N ALA A 70 14.53 -10.40 7.98
CA ALA A 70 14.84 -10.71 6.60
C ALA A 70 14.32 -12.12 6.28
N ALA A 71 13.95 -12.33 5.02
CA ALA A 71 13.55 -13.62 4.51
C ALA A 71 14.07 -13.82 3.09
N GLU A 72 14.58 -15.02 2.84
CA GLU A 72 14.69 -15.59 1.50
C GLU A 72 13.60 -16.65 1.39
N ASP A 73 12.75 -16.55 0.36
CA ASP A 73 11.56 -17.39 0.28
C ASP A 73 11.23 -17.76 -1.16
N SER A 74 10.65 -18.94 -1.31
CA SER A 74 10.28 -19.53 -2.59
C SER A 74 8.99 -20.35 -2.44
N TYR A 75 8.43 -20.77 -3.57
CA TYR A 75 7.34 -21.74 -3.56
C TYR A 75 7.82 -23.12 -3.09
N ASP A 76 7.07 -23.75 -2.19
CA ASP A 76 7.19 -25.15 -1.80
C ASP A 76 6.04 -25.95 -2.38
N ALA A 77 6.35 -26.80 -3.36
CA ALA A 77 5.37 -27.65 -4.03
C ALA A 77 4.72 -28.68 -3.08
N ALA A 78 5.36 -29.04 -1.96
CA ALA A 78 4.81 -30.00 -1.02
C ALA A 78 3.65 -29.40 -0.20
N SER A 79 3.81 -28.18 0.29
CA SER A 79 2.76 -27.45 1.01
C SER A 79 1.81 -26.68 0.08
N GLY A 80 2.23 -26.39 -1.16
CA GLY A 80 1.51 -25.50 -2.06
C GLY A 80 1.58 -24.03 -1.63
N ALA A 81 2.58 -23.67 -0.80
CA ALA A 81 2.70 -22.35 -0.19
C ALA A 81 4.17 -21.90 -0.09
N SER A 82 4.38 -20.80 0.64
CA SER A 82 5.70 -20.27 0.98
C SER A 82 6.52 -21.29 1.79
N LEU A 83 7.75 -21.56 1.34
CA LEU A 83 8.69 -22.49 1.98
C LEU A 83 9.11 -22.01 3.38
N ALA A 84 9.38 -20.71 3.51
CA ALA A 84 9.85 -20.11 4.76
C ALA A 84 8.74 -19.50 5.62
N GLY A 85 7.48 -19.51 5.16
CA GLY A 85 6.36 -18.83 5.80
C GLY A 85 6.52 -17.30 5.88
N SER A 86 7.36 -16.70 5.02
CA SER A 86 7.78 -15.30 5.19
C SER A 86 6.64 -14.30 5.00
N THR A 87 5.59 -14.68 4.27
CA THR A 87 4.43 -13.84 3.97
C THR A 87 3.67 -13.42 5.23
N HIS A 88 3.67 -14.25 6.28
CA HIS A 88 3.08 -13.90 7.57
C HIS A 88 3.89 -12.80 8.28
N LEU A 89 5.22 -12.89 8.23
CA LEU A 89 6.11 -11.89 8.84
C LEU A 89 6.05 -10.57 8.08
N PHE A 90 5.93 -10.64 6.75
CA PHE A 90 5.83 -9.46 5.88
C PHE A 90 4.59 -8.59 6.18
N MET A 91 3.57 -9.13 6.85
CA MET A 91 2.38 -8.36 7.26
C MET A 91 2.72 -7.11 8.08
N SER A 92 3.83 -7.12 8.82
CA SER A 92 4.30 -5.97 9.60
C SER A 92 4.67 -4.75 8.74
N TYR A 93 4.97 -4.96 7.46
CA TYR A 93 5.31 -3.90 6.50
C TYR A 93 4.12 -3.49 5.63
N LEU A 94 3.03 -4.27 5.65
CA LEU A 94 1.81 -4.02 4.89
C LEU A 94 0.82 -3.16 5.65
N TYR A 95 0.88 -3.22 6.99
CA TYR A 95 -0.01 -2.52 7.88
C TYR A 95 0.78 -1.71 8.90
N ASP A 96 0.22 -0.58 9.32
CA ASP A 96 0.67 0.07 10.55
C ASP A 96 0.13 -0.66 11.79
N VAL A 97 0.46 -0.12 12.96
CA VAL A 97 0.05 -0.70 14.25
C VAL A 97 -1.47 -0.63 14.50
N GLU A 98 -2.21 0.15 13.72
CA GLU A 98 -3.67 0.26 13.75
C GLU A 98 -4.34 -0.58 12.65
N ALA A 99 -3.59 -1.46 11.99
CA ALA A 99 -4.03 -2.32 10.89
C ALA A 99 -4.47 -1.55 9.63
N LYS A 100 -3.93 -0.35 9.40
CA LYS A 100 -4.16 0.42 8.17
C LYS A 100 -3.08 0.12 7.14
N ASN A 101 -3.48 -0.04 5.88
CA ASN A 101 -2.55 -0.36 4.79
C ASN A 101 -1.49 0.74 4.62
N THR A 102 -0.22 0.38 4.57
CA THR A 102 0.91 1.30 4.33
C THR A 102 1.40 1.24 2.87
N MET A 103 0.86 0.32 2.07
CA MET A 103 1.02 0.21 0.60
C MET A 103 -0.25 -0.31 -0.06
N SER A 104 -0.28 -0.31 -1.40
CA SER A 104 -1.39 -0.90 -2.18
C SER A 104 -1.63 -2.37 -1.83
N THR A 105 -2.92 -2.72 -1.70
CA THR A 105 -3.35 -4.11 -1.52
C THR A 105 -3.12 -4.97 -2.77
N GLY A 106 -3.21 -4.35 -3.95
CA GLY A 106 -2.79 -4.97 -5.20
C GLY A 106 -1.30 -5.30 -5.20
N LEU A 107 -0.44 -4.35 -4.84
CA LEU A 107 1.01 -4.58 -4.83
C LEU A 107 1.40 -5.73 -3.87
N ARG A 108 0.74 -5.80 -2.71
CA ARG A 108 0.83 -6.96 -1.83
C ARG A 108 0.47 -8.26 -2.54
N GLY A 109 -0.68 -8.28 -3.23
CA GLY A 109 -1.15 -9.46 -3.96
C GLY A 109 -0.13 -9.92 -5.00
N LEU A 110 0.49 -8.96 -5.71
CA LEU A 110 1.54 -9.25 -6.69
C LEU A 110 2.74 -9.98 -6.06
N PHE A 111 3.22 -9.53 -4.90
CA PHE A 111 4.36 -10.16 -4.21
C PHE A 111 4.11 -11.62 -3.84
N LEU A 112 2.87 -11.99 -3.54
CA LEU A 112 2.54 -13.38 -3.16
C LEU A 112 2.77 -14.38 -4.30
N PHE A 113 2.73 -13.94 -5.55
CA PHE A 113 2.99 -14.84 -6.68
C PHE A 113 4.41 -15.41 -6.70
N GLY A 114 5.37 -14.76 -6.03
CA GLY A 114 6.75 -15.24 -5.89
C GLY A 114 6.85 -16.48 -4.99
N VAL A 115 5.79 -16.82 -4.26
CA VAL A 115 5.72 -17.97 -3.36
C VAL A 115 4.46 -18.81 -3.58
N THR A 116 3.82 -18.66 -4.75
CA THR A 116 2.70 -19.51 -5.18
C THR A 116 3.10 -20.39 -6.34
N GLY A 117 2.35 -21.48 -6.55
CA GLY A 117 2.51 -22.36 -7.69
C GLY A 117 1.99 -21.72 -9.00
N ALA A 118 2.42 -22.30 -10.12
CA ALA A 118 2.03 -21.88 -11.47
C ALA A 118 0.51 -21.80 -11.70
N SER A 119 -0.26 -22.69 -11.08
CA SER A 119 -1.72 -22.67 -11.19
C SER A 119 -2.35 -21.38 -10.66
N GLN A 120 -1.73 -20.72 -9.68
CA GLN A 120 -2.25 -19.45 -9.17
C GLN A 120 -2.07 -18.33 -10.20
N VAL A 121 -0.94 -18.31 -10.92
CA VAL A 121 -0.67 -17.36 -12.01
C VAL A 121 -1.75 -17.48 -13.09
N GLU A 122 -2.10 -18.71 -13.48
CA GLU A 122 -3.15 -18.98 -14.47
C GLU A 122 -4.54 -18.63 -13.92
N ASN A 123 -4.89 -19.10 -12.71
CA ASN A 123 -6.21 -18.88 -12.11
C ASN A 123 -6.53 -17.39 -11.88
N ASP A 124 -5.50 -16.59 -11.60
CA ASP A 124 -5.65 -15.15 -11.42
C ASP A 124 -5.35 -14.37 -12.72
N ASN A 125 -5.08 -15.05 -13.84
CA ASN A 125 -4.70 -14.44 -15.12
C ASN A 125 -3.59 -13.38 -14.96
N LEU A 126 -2.57 -13.68 -14.16
CA LEU A 126 -1.41 -12.81 -14.01
C LEU A 126 -0.59 -12.83 -15.30
N HIS A 127 -0.42 -11.66 -15.89
CA HIS A 127 0.44 -11.47 -17.04
C HIS A 127 1.06 -10.07 -17.03
N ALA A 128 2.10 -9.90 -17.83
CA ALA A 128 2.77 -8.62 -18.01
C ALA A 128 3.11 -8.37 -19.47
N ILE A 129 3.03 -7.11 -19.89
CA ILE A 129 3.25 -6.67 -21.26
C ILE A 129 4.30 -5.58 -21.24
N LYS A 130 5.32 -5.70 -22.11
CA LYS A 130 6.25 -4.60 -22.37
C LYS A 130 5.69 -3.73 -23.49
N ASN A 131 5.38 -2.49 -23.16
CA ASN A 131 4.82 -1.52 -24.08
C ASN A 131 5.89 -0.97 -25.03
N SER A 132 5.46 -0.37 -26.14
CA SER A 132 6.36 0.19 -27.16
C SER A 132 7.22 1.36 -26.65
N ASP A 133 6.80 2.04 -25.59
CA ASP A 133 7.53 3.13 -24.96
C ASP A 133 8.57 2.66 -23.91
N GLY A 134 8.67 1.34 -23.68
CA GLY A 134 9.56 0.73 -22.70
C GLY A 134 8.94 0.47 -21.33
N SER A 135 7.73 1.01 -21.06
CA SER A 135 7.00 0.71 -19.84
C SER A 135 6.54 -0.75 -19.79
N ILE A 136 6.22 -1.21 -18.59
CA ILE A 136 5.71 -2.55 -18.32
C ILE A 136 4.35 -2.39 -17.65
N SER A 137 3.33 -3.01 -18.24
CA SER A 137 2.01 -3.15 -17.65
C SER A 137 1.89 -4.54 -17.04
N ILE A 138 1.50 -4.63 -15.77
CA ILE A 138 1.27 -5.88 -15.05
C ILE A 138 -0.21 -5.92 -14.71
N LEU A 139 -0.90 -7.01 -15.04
CA LEU A 139 -2.33 -7.16 -14.84
C LEU A 139 -2.63 -8.53 -14.23
N TYR A 140 -3.60 -8.57 -13.33
CA TYR A 140 -4.14 -9.82 -12.79
C TYR A 140 -5.50 -9.59 -12.15
N VAL A 141 -6.24 -10.66 -11.89
CA VAL A 141 -7.51 -10.69 -11.16
C VAL A 141 -7.34 -11.56 -9.93
N HIS A 142 -7.65 -11.02 -8.76
CA HIS A 142 -7.67 -11.81 -7.55
C HIS A 142 -8.97 -11.56 -6.79
N ARG A 143 -9.69 -12.65 -6.48
CA ARG A 143 -10.88 -12.63 -5.62
C ARG A 143 -11.95 -11.62 -6.06
N GLY A 144 -12.20 -11.49 -7.36
CA GLY A 144 -13.20 -10.59 -7.94
C GLY A 144 -12.73 -9.14 -8.13
N THR A 145 -11.43 -8.87 -7.96
CA THR A 145 -10.84 -7.54 -8.20
C THR A 145 -9.74 -7.66 -9.24
N ALA A 146 -9.83 -6.86 -10.31
CA ALA A 146 -8.77 -6.69 -11.29
C ALA A 146 -7.81 -5.60 -10.85
N TYR A 147 -6.52 -5.80 -11.08
CA TYR A 147 -5.45 -4.85 -10.76
C TYR A 147 -4.60 -4.57 -11.99
N ARG A 148 -4.11 -3.34 -12.11
CA ARG A 148 -3.16 -2.89 -13.13
C ARG A 148 -2.08 -2.05 -12.51
N PHE A 149 -0.82 -2.40 -12.77
CA PHE A 149 0.34 -1.56 -12.47
C PHE A 149 1.00 -1.17 -13.78
N THR A 150 1.40 0.08 -13.91
CA THR A 150 2.15 0.56 -15.07
C THR A 150 3.39 1.29 -14.60
N THR A 151 4.55 0.84 -15.05
CA THR A 151 5.82 1.50 -14.79
C THR A 151 6.06 2.69 -15.72
N ASP A 152 7.08 3.49 -15.44
CA ASP A 152 7.61 4.45 -16.41
C ASP A 152 8.34 3.75 -17.57
N SER A 153 8.83 4.53 -18.55
CA SER A 153 9.57 4.01 -19.71
C SER A 153 10.90 3.34 -19.35
N LYS A 154 11.40 3.51 -18.12
CA LYS A 154 12.59 2.85 -17.59
C LYS A 154 12.22 1.60 -16.80
N GLY A 155 10.95 1.20 -16.72
CA GLY A 155 10.53 0.06 -15.92
C GLY A 155 10.54 0.34 -14.42
N ILE A 156 10.40 1.60 -13.98
CA ILE A 156 10.33 1.97 -12.57
C ILE A 156 8.89 2.16 -12.13
N LEU A 157 8.55 1.59 -10.97
CA LEU A 157 7.33 1.84 -10.22
C LEU A 157 7.70 2.67 -8.98
N SER A 158 7.51 4.00 -9.05
CA SER A 158 7.89 4.93 -7.98
C SER A 158 6.76 5.12 -6.98
N LEU A 159 6.94 4.69 -5.74
CA LEU A 159 5.95 4.88 -4.67
C LEU A 159 6.13 6.24 -3.98
N PRO A 160 5.04 6.89 -3.52
CA PRO A 160 3.65 6.42 -3.58
C PRO A 160 2.90 6.83 -4.87
N ASP A 161 3.57 7.51 -5.80
CA ASP A 161 2.95 8.13 -6.99
C ASP A 161 2.76 7.17 -8.18
N ALA A 162 3.05 5.89 -7.98
CA ALA A 162 3.00 4.87 -9.00
C ALA A 162 1.59 4.76 -9.61
N LYS A 163 1.54 4.52 -10.92
CA LYS A 163 0.28 4.25 -11.60
C LYS A 163 -0.21 2.84 -11.28
N MET A 164 -0.96 2.74 -10.20
CA MET A 164 -1.57 1.51 -9.71
C MET A 164 -3.09 1.70 -9.67
N GLU A 165 -3.82 0.76 -10.25
CA GLU A 165 -5.26 0.85 -10.41
C GLU A 165 -5.91 -0.48 -10.05
N SER A 166 -7.11 -0.43 -9.50
CA SER A 166 -7.95 -1.59 -9.27
C SER A 166 -9.39 -1.35 -9.73
N ARG A 167 -10.10 -2.43 -9.99
CA ARG A 167 -11.55 -2.40 -10.22
C ARG A 167 -12.18 -3.67 -9.69
N LYS A 168 -13.23 -3.52 -8.89
CA LYS A 168 -14.08 -4.64 -8.53
C LYS A 168 -14.90 -5.04 -9.75
N ILE A 169 -14.80 -6.31 -10.13
CA ILE A 169 -15.43 -6.90 -11.32
C ILE A 169 -16.27 -8.13 -10.97
N GLY A 170 -16.57 -8.31 -9.67
CA GLY A 170 -17.38 -9.40 -9.15
C GLY A 170 -17.00 -9.79 -7.73
N THR A 171 -17.00 -11.09 -7.49
CA THR A 171 -16.73 -11.75 -6.20
C THR A 171 -15.65 -12.82 -6.38
N PRO A 172 -15.14 -13.44 -5.31
CA PRO A 172 -14.22 -14.56 -5.44
C PRO A 172 -14.82 -15.80 -6.13
N GLN A 173 -16.15 -15.90 -6.24
CA GLN A 173 -16.85 -17.05 -6.81
C GLN A 173 -17.41 -16.79 -8.20
N GLU A 174 -17.67 -15.53 -8.54
CA GLU A 174 -18.39 -15.15 -9.75
C GLU A 174 -17.90 -13.77 -10.22
N LEU A 175 -17.41 -13.72 -11.46
CA LEU A 175 -17.07 -12.48 -12.15
C LEU A 175 -18.26 -12.00 -12.98
N GLU A 176 -18.43 -10.69 -13.06
CA GLU A 176 -19.52 -10.07 -13.81
C GLU A 176 -19.33 -10.32 -15.32
N ALA A 177 -20.37 -10.87 -15.96
CA ALA A 177 -20.35 -11.27 -17.37
C ALA A 177 -20.04 -10.13 -18.35
N GLU A 178 -20.12 -8.88 -17.91
CA GLU A 178 -19.68 -7.77 -18.74
C GLU A 178 -18.15 -7.71 -18.88
N PHE A 179 -17.36 -8.19 -17.91
CA PHE A 179 -15.90 -8.13 -17.95
C PHE A 179 -15.24 -9.42 -18.39
N THR A 180 -15.97 -10.53 -18.46
CA THR A 180 -15.41 -11.83 -18.82
C THR A 180 -16.31 -12.60 -19.77
N SER A 181 -15.70 -13.30 -20.71
CA SER A 181 -16.36 -14.13 -21.71
C SER A 181 -16.86 -15.49 -21.19
N ASP A 182 -16.29 -16.00 -20.10
CA ASP A 182 -16.54 -17.34 -19.59
C ASP A 182 -16.78 -17.41 -18.07
N GLY A 183 -16.80 -16.26 -17.39
CA GLY A 183 -16.98 -16.18 -15.94
C GLY A 183 -15.68 -16.39 -15.14
N THR A 184 -14.56 -16.68 -15.79
CA THR A 184 -13.25 -16.91 -15.17
C THR A 184 -12.31 -15.73 -15.38
N ALA A 185 -11.22 -15.68 -14.61
CA ALA A 185 -10.18 -14.66 -14.78
C ALA A 185 -9.52 -14.72 -16.16
N MET A 186 -9.34 -15.93 -16.72
CA MET A 186 -8.73 -16.13 -18.04
C MET A 186 -9.56 -15.50 -19.17
N GLY A 187 -10.89 -15.46 -19.02
CA GLY A 187 -11.80 -14.84 -19.97
C GLY A 187 -11.93 -13.32 -19.85
N VAL A 188 -11.19 -12.66 -18.95
CA VAL A 188 -11.32 -11.23 -18.65
C VAL A 188 -10.81 -10.34 -19.77
N ASP A 189 -11.63 -9.36 -20.17
CA ASP A 189 -11.27 -8.26 -21.05
C ASP A 189 -10.75 -7.06 -20.24
N PHE A 190 -9.43 -6.98 -20.10
CA PHE A 190 -8.79 -5.92 -19.31
C PHE A 190 -8.95 -4.52 -19.91
N GLU A 191 -9.08 -4.39 -21.23
CA GLU A 191 -9.34 -3.10 -21.86
C GLU A 191 -10.71 -2.57 -21.43
N LYS A 192 -11.72 -3.44 -21.41
CA LYS A 192 -13.04 -3.09 -20.90
C LYS A 192 -13.01 -2.77 -19.41
N VAL A 193 -12.34 -3.59 -18.59
CA VAL A 193 -12.19 -3.38 -17.14
C VAL A 193 -11.60 -2.00 -16.85
N PHE A 194 -10.52 -1.61 -17.51
CA PHE A 194 -9.80 -0.39 -17.19
C PHE A 194 -10.21 0.84 -18.02
N SER A 195 -11.29 0.74 -18.79
CA SER A 195 -11.85 1.86 -19.57
C SER A 195 -12.55 2.93 -18.71
N SER A 196 -13.01 2.57 -17.51
CA SER A 196 -13.85 3.42 -16.64
C SER A 196 -13.92 2.87 -15.21
N ASN A 197 -14.36 3.69 -14.25
CA ASN A 197 -14.66 3.28 -12.86
C ASN A 197 -13.52 2.54 -12.14
N VAL A 198 -12.28 2.89 -12.49
CA VAL A 198 -11.08 2.39 -11.82
C VAL A 198 -10.83 3.19 -10.54
N VAL A 199 -10.25 2.54 -9.56
CA VAL A 199 -9.80 3.14 -8.30
C VAL A 199 -8.28 3.22 -8.34
N ALA A 200 -7.71 4.37 -8.01
CA ALA A 200 -6.28 4.47 -7.80
C ALA A 200 -5.91 3.69 -6.54
N GLU A 201 -4.99 2.74 -6.67
CA GLU A 201 -4.48 1.95 -5.56
C GLU A 201 -3.38 2.74 -4.84
N ASN A 202 -3.49 2.86 -3.52
CA ASN A 202 -2.44 3.48 -2.71
C ASN A 202 -2.46 2.95 -1.26
N TYR A 203 -1.57 3.49 -0.44
CA TYR A 203 -1.64 3.36 1.01
C TYR A 203 -2.91 4.01 1.58
N ASN A 204 -3.28 3.68 2.81
CA ASN A 204 -4.37 4.32 3.52
C ASN A 204 -3.91 5.71 4.04
N PRO A 205 -4.58 6.82 3.69
CA PRO A 205 -4.19 8.17 4.11
C PRO A 205 -4.24 8.41 5.62
N GLU A 206 -4.86 7.52 6.39
CA GLU A 206 -4.85 7.55 7.84
C GLU A 206 -3.76 6.67 8.46
N ALA A 207 -2.97 5.95 7.64
CA ALA A 207 -1.87 5.13 8.12
C ALA A 207 -0.77 6.02 8.72
N MET A 208 -0.06 5.51 9.72
CA MET A 208 1.01 6.27 10.38
C MET A 208 2.18 6.63 9.46
N TYR A 209 2.39 5.87 8.40
CA TYR A 209 3.44 6.08 7.41
C TYR A 209 3.02 5.48 6.05
N PHE A 210 3.75 5.83 5.01
CA PHE A 210 3.68 5.20 3.70
C PHE A 210 5.08 4.84 3.20
N TRP A 211 5.16 4.00 2.18
CA TRP A 211 6.43 3.66 1.53
C TRP A 211 6.72 4.60 0.37
N ASP A 212 7.92 5.19 0.39
CA ASP A 212 8.48 6.02 -0.66
C ASP A 212 9.72 5.32 -1.24
N GLY A 213 9.85 5.28 -2.55
CA GLY A 213 11.01 4.72 -3.23
C GLY A 213 10.68 4.04 -4.55
N ASP A 214 11.73 3.56 -5.20
CA ASP A 214 11.64 3.00 -6.55
C ASP A 214 11.73 1.48 -6.54
N LEU A 215 10.76 0.84 -7.19
CA LEU A 215 10.78 -0.58 -7.51
C LEU A 215 11.09 -0.75 -9.00
N LYS A 216 12.26 -1.31 -9.33
CA LYS A 216 12.66 -1.68 -10.68
C LYS A 216 11.96 -2.95 -11.10
N VAL A 217 11.10 -2.85 -12.09
CA VAL A 217 10.42 -3.97 -12.74
C VAL A 217 11.20 -4.41 -13.97
N THR A 218 11.30 -5.73 -14.16
CA THR A 218 11.86 -6.37 -15.35
C THR A 218 10.89 -7.40 -15.90
N LEU A 219 10.89 -7.56 -17.22
CA LEU A 219 10.13 -8.61 -17.91
C LEU A 219 11.03 -9.21 -18.99
N GLU A 220 11.61 -10.37 -18.71
CA GLU A 220 12.60 -11.03 -19.56
C GLU A 220 12.38 -12.55 -19.57
N ASN A 221 12.28 -13.16 -20.75
CA ASN A 221 12.14 -14.62 -20.91
C ASN A 221 11.01 -15.24 -20.08
N GLY A 222 9.85 -14.58 -20.01
CA GLY A 222 8.70 -15.05 -19.23
C GLY A 222 8.85 -14.86 -17.71
N LEU A 223 9.91 -14.20 -17.24
CA LEU A 223 10.11 -13.85 -15.84
C LEU A 223 9.74 -12.39 -15.60
N LEU A 224 8.79 -12.17 -14.69
CA LEU A 224 8.46 -10.87 -14.13
C LEU A 224 9.26 -10.71 -12.84
N GLY A 225 10.15 -9.72 -12.80
CA GLY A 225 10.98 -9.39 -11.64
C GLY A 225 10.62 -8.01 -11.08
N MET A 226 10.83 -7.83 -9.78
CA MET A 226 10.73 -6.53 -9.12
C MET A 226 11.75 -6.43 -7.99
N THR A 227 12.65 -5.46 -8.06
CA THR A 227 13.66 -5.21 -7.01
C THR A 227 13.68 -3.75 -6.62
N GLY A 228 13.95 -3.44 -5.36
CA GLY A 228 14.07 -2.05 -4.95
C GLY A 228 14.19 -1.85 -3.45
N VAL A 229 14.26 -0.58 -3.08
CA VAL A 229 14.44 -0.12 -1.71
C VAL A 229 13.40 0.95 -1.42
N LEU A 230 12.77 0.84 -0.26
CA LEU A 230 11.70 1.70 0.19
C LEU A 230 12.06 2.28 1.57
N THR A 231 11.74 3.56 1.74
CA THR A 231 11.86 4.33 2.96
C THR A 231 10.47 4.50 3.58
N ALA A 232 10.35 4.35 4.90
CA ALA A 232 9.10 4.63 5.59
C ALA A 232 8.97 6.14 5.85
N VAL A 233 7.98 6.78 5.22
CA VAL A 233 7.72 8.22 5.36
C VAL A 233 6.51 8.45 6.26
N ARG A 234 6.73 9.15 7.37
CA ARG A 234 5.67 9.42 8.36
C ARG A 234 4.58 10.34 7.80
N GLN A 235 3.32 10.04 8.10
CA GLN A 235 2.18 10.93 7.84
C GLN A 235 1.89 11.89 8.99
#